data_AF-A0A1G2EZX5-F1
#
_entry.id   AF-A0A1G2EZX5-F1
#
_cell.length_a   1.000
_cell.length_b   1.000
_cell.length_c   1.000
_cell.angle_alpha   90.00
_cell.angle_beta   90.00
_cell.angle_gamma   90.00
#
_symmetry.space_group_name_H-M   'P 1'
#
loop_
_entity.id
_entity.type
_entity.pdbx_description
1 polymer ?
#
loop_
_entity_poly.entity_id
_entity_poly.type
_entity_poly.pdbx_seq_one_letter_code
_entity_poly.pdbx_strand_id
1 'polypeptide(L)'
;MAKKTSGYSLIEVVVYAAILAALAVFVANTMITSFKAFNQGRVNRRIVIDAETALERIVRESRMASSVDETQSALDSDSSNLVLNSRASSEDETAVVKKFFISGGRLAFQEGPGEARFLTAPNTYVSSFFVSSASSTRSQTVKISLILEAGSGSGFTSRNFYTSAVLRGGY
;
A
#
# COMPACT_ATOMS: atom_id res chain seq x y z
N MET A 1 59.00 -25.20 -44.07
CA MET A 1 58.67 -24.81 -42.68
C MET A 1 57.27 -25.37 -42.38
N ALA A 2 57.18 -26.51 -41.69
CA ALA A 2 55.91 -27.22 -41.50
C ALA A 2 55.11 -26.59 -40.36
N LYS A 3 53.88 -26.13 -40.65
CA LYS A 3 52.96 -25.55 -39.67
C LYS A 3 52.42 -26.69 -38.80
N LYS A 4 52.85 -26.77 -37.54
CA LYS A 4 52.26 -27.69 -36.55
C LYS A 4 50.81 -27.27 -36.30
N THR A 5 49.85 -28.08 -36.70
CA THR A 5 48.47 -28.01 -36.22
C THR A 5 48.41 -28.73 -34.88
N SER A 6 48.47 -27.98 -33.78
CA SER A 6 48.27 -28.51 -32.43
C SER A 6 46.78 -28.75 -32.19
N GLY A 7 46.38 -30.02 -32.02
CA GLY A 7 45.03 -30.38 -31.58
C GLY A 7 44.79 -30.02 -30.12
N TYR A 8 43.54 -29.76 -29.75
CA TYR A 8 43.14 -29.47 -28.38
C TYR A 8 43.32 -30.70 -27.48
N SER A 9 43.80 -30.49 -26.26
CA SER A 9 43.91 -31.56 -25.27
C SER A 9 42.56 -31.88 -24.65
N LEU A 10 42.31 -33.15 -24.32
CA LEU A 10 41.04 -33.59 -23.72
C LEU A 10 40.78 -32.89 -22.37
N ILE A 11 41.84 -32.63 -21.59
CA ILE A 11 41.73 -31.86 -20.34
C ILE A 11 41.31 -30.41 -20.58
N GLU A 12 41.77 -29.81 -21.67
CA GLU A 12 41.47 -28.42 -22.04
C GLU A 12 39.97 -28.27 -22.37
N VAL A 13 39.41 -29.24 -23.11
CA VAL A 13 37.97 -29.29 -23.42
C VAL A 13 37.13 -29.45 -22.15
N VAL A 14 37.55 -30.29 -21.21
CA VAL A 14 36.84 -30.48 -19.93
C VAL A 14 36.85 -29.21 -19.10
N VAL A 15 37.99 -28.51 -19.02
CA VAL A 15 38.10 -27.24 -18.30
C VAL A 15 37.20 -26.18 -18.93
N TYR A 16 37.19 -26.03 -20.26
CA TYR A 16 36.29 -25.09 -20.93
C TYR A 16 34.81 -25.43 -20.72
N ALA A 17 34.44 -26.72 -20.76
CA ALA A 17 33.08 -27.15 -20.47
C ALA A 17 32.67 -26.81 -19.03
N ALA A 18 33.56 -27.00 -18.05
CA ALA A 18 33.32 -26.65 -16.66
C ALA A 18 33.13 -25.14 -16.45
N ILE A 19 33.98 -24.31 -17.08
CA ILE A 19 33.85 -22.85 -17.05
C ILE A 19 32.53 -22.41 -17.68
N LEU A 20 32.18 -22.96 -18.84
CA LEU A 20 30.93 -22.66 -19.52
C LEU A 20 29.71 -23.04 -18.67
N ALA A 21 29.74 -24.21 -18.04
CA ALA A 21 28.67 -24.64 -17.14
C ALA A 21 28.54 -23.71 -15.93
N ALA A 22 29.65 -23.29 -15.31
CA ALA A 22 29.65 -22.35 -14.20
C ALA A 22 29.07 -20.98 -14.62
N LEU A 23 29.47 -20.47 -15.79
CA LEU A 23 28.92 -19.22 -16.33
C LEU A 23 27.41 -19.33 -16.61
N ALA A 24 26.95 -20.45 -17.17
CA ALA A 24 25.53 -20.67 -17.42
C ALA A 24 24.72 -20.66 -16.11
N VAL A 25 25.19 -21.34 -15.07
CA VAL A 25 24.56 -21.32 -13.74
C VAL A 25 24.53 -19.92 -13.15
N PHE A 26 25.62 -19.17 -13.27
CA PHE A 26 25.69 -17.79 -12.78
C PHE A 26 24.68 -16.87 -13.48
N VAL A 27 24.60 -16.94 -14.81
CA VAL A 27 23.64 -16.15 -15.60
C VAL A 27 22.20 -16.54 -15.25
N ALA A 28 21.89 -17.83 -15.13
CA ALA A 28 20.57 -18.30 -14.76
C ALA A 28 20.14 -17.78 -13.37
N ASN A 29 21.02 -17.85 -12.38
CA ASN A 29 20.75 -17.33 -11.03
C ASN A 29 20.55 -15.81 -11.01
N THR A 30 21.36 -15.07 -11.77
CA THR A 30 21.22 -13.62 -11.90
C THR A 30 19.89 -13.25 -12.53
N MET A 31 19.45 -13.99 -13.55
CA MET A 31 18.19 -13.77 -14.24
C MET A 31 16.99 -14.03 -13.30
N ILE A 32 16.99 -15.15 -12.57
CA ILE A 32 15.95 -15.48 -11.59
C ILE A 32 15.85 -14.41 -10.50
N THR A 33 17.00 -13.96 -9.98
CA THR A 33 17.05 -12.93 -8.93
C THR A 33 16.53 -11.59 -9.45
N SER A 34 16.89 -11.21 -10.67
CA SER A 34 16.41 -9.97 -11.30
C SER A 34 14.90 -9.98 -11.50
N PHE A 35 14.32 -11.11 -11.93
CA PHE A 35 12.86 -11.24 -12.06
C PHE A 35 12.14 -11.12 -10.71
N LYS A 36 12.68 -11.72 -9.64
CA LYS A 36 12.13 -11.58 -8.29
C LYS A 36 12.15 -10.12 -7.83
N ALA A 37 13.28 -9.43 -8.00
CA ALA A 37 13.43 -8.03 -7.64
C ALA A 37 12.45 -7.13 -8.41
N PHE A 38 12.27 -7.37 -9.71
CA PHE A 38 11.31 -6.62 -10.52
C PHE A 38 9.86 -6.80 -10.05
N ASN A 39 9.45 -8.04 -9.78
CA ASN A 39 8.11 -8.33 -9.27
C ASN A 39 7.88 -7.70 -7.89
N GLN A 40 8.85 -7.80 -6.99
CA GLN A 40 8.78 -7.17 -5.68
C GLN A 40 8.69 -5.64 -5.78
N GLY A 41 9.46 -5.02 -6.68
CA GLY A 41 9.38 -3.58 -6.96
C GLY A 41 8.00 -3.15 -7.47
N ARG A 42 7.37 -3.94 -8.34
CA ARG A 42 6.00 -3.69 -8.82
C ARG A 42 4.96 -3.76 -7.70
N VAL A 43 5.04 -4.78 -6.85
CA VAL A 43 4.15 -4.94 -5.70
C VAL A 43 4.32 -3.78 -4.71
N ASN A 44 5.56 -3.42 -4.38
CA ASN A 44 5.85 -2.30 -3.49
C ASN A 44 5.29 -0.97 -4.03
N ARG A 45 5.49 -0.69 -5.32
CA ARG A 45 4.95 0.51 -5.97
C ARG A 45 3.42 0.57 -5.88
N ARG A 46 2.74 -0.57 -6.07
CA ARG A 46 1.28 -0.64 -5.94
C ARG A 46 0.81 -0.33 -4.53
N ILE A 47 1.44 -0.91 -3.51
CA ILE A 47 1.10 -0.63 -2.11
C ILE A 47 1.21 0.86 -1.81
N VAL A 48 2.27 1.51 -2.30
CA VAL A 48 2.48 2.95 -2.10
C VAL A 48 1.37 3.78 -2.76
N ILE A 49 1.02 3.48 -4.02
CA ILE A 49 -0.04 4.22 -4.74
C ILE A 49 -1.40 4.05 -4.06
N ASP A 50 -1.72 2.82 -3.63
CA ASP A 50 -2.98 2.54 -2.93
C ASP A 50 -3.03 3.26 -1.58
N ALA A 51 -1.92 3.28 -0.83
CA ALA A 51 -1.82 4.03 0.42
C ALA A 51 -1.95 5.54 0.21
N GLU A 52 -1.27 6.10 -0.80
CA GLU A 52 -1.35 7.52 -1.15
C GLU A 52 -2.79 7.91 -1.49
N THR A 53 -3.44 7.17 -2.38
CA THR A 53 -4.85 7.40 -2.76
C THR A 53 -5.78 7.35 -1.56
N ALA A 54 -5.63 6.32 -0.71
CA ALA A 54 -6.43 6.15 0.48
C ALA A 54 -6.24 7.29 1.50
N LEU A 55 -4.99 7.59 1.85
CA LEU A 55 -4.65 8.55 2.88
C LEU A 55 -4.92 9.99 2.42
N GLU A 56 -4.65 10.33 1.16
CA GLU A 56 -5.04 11.62 0.61
C GLU A 56 -6.55 11.82 0.67
N ARG A 57 -7.34 10.77 0.38
CA ARG A 57 -8.80 10.86 0.49
C ARG A 57 -9.21 11.08 1.94
N ILE A 58 -8.69 10.28 2.89
CA ILE A 58 -8.99 10.44 4.32
C ILE A 58 -8.62 11.85 4.79
N VAL A 59 -7.42 12.34 4.48
CA VAL A 59 -6.94 13.66 4.89
C VAL A 59 -7.84 14.76 4.31
N ARG A 60 -8.19 14.66 3.02
CA ARG A 60 -9.06 15.63 2.36
C ARG A 60 -10.44 15.67 3.01
N GLU A 61 -11.07 14.52 3.21
CA GLU A 61 -12.40 14.46 3.84
C GLU A 61 -12.36 14.90 5.30
N SER A 62 -11.31 14.54 6.04
CA SER A 62 -11.11 14.98 7.43
C SER A 62 -10.96 16.50 7.50
N ARG A 63 -10.22 17.12 6.58
CA ARG A 63 -10.09 18.59 6.51
C ARG A 63 -11.39 19.29 6.14
N MET A 64 -12.34 18.62 5.49
CA MET A 64 -13.65 19.19 5.15
C MET A 64 -14.71 18.88 6.21
N ALA A 65 -14.46 17.91 7.09
CA ALA A 65 -15.35 17.52 8.16
C ALA A 65 -15.45 18.61 9.24
N SER A 66 -16.64 18.75 9.81
CA SER A 66 -16.90 19.58 10.98
C SER A 66 -16.49 18.86 12.27
N SER A 67 -16.74 17.55 12.36
CA SER A 67 -16.40 16.74 13.53
C SER A 67 -16.25 15.26 13.17
N VAL A 68 -15.61 14.51 14.06
CA VAL A 68 -15.69 13.04 14.08
C VAL A 68 -16.96 12.63 14.85
N ASP A 69 -17.70 11.64 14.36
CA ASP A 69 -18.77 11.01 15.13
C ASP A 69 -18.15 9.89 15.99
N GLU A 70 -17.80 10.21 17.22
CA GLU A 70 -17.16 9.27 18.16
C GLU A 70 -18.09 8.11 18.56
N THR A 71 -19.41 8.27 18.41
CA THR A 71 -20.41 7.25 18.74
C THR A 71 -20.48 6.16 17.67
N GLN A 72 -20.42 6.56 16.40
CA GLN A 72 -20.48 5.64 15.25
C GLN A 72 -19.10 5.19 14.77
N SER A 73 -18.04 5.88 15.21
CA SER A 73 -16.66 5.49 14.92
C SER A 73 -16.19 4.42 15.91
N ALA A 74 -15.49 3.41 15.38
CA ALA A 74 -14.71 2.50 16.21
C ALA A 74 -13.26 3.00 16.19
N LEU A 75 -12.91 3.88 17.12
CA LEU A 75 -11.57 4.44 17.24
C LEU A 75 -10.67 3.54 18.10
N ASP A 76 -9.36 3.76 17.99
CA ASP A 76 -8.31 3.11 18.79
C ASP A 76 -8.28 1.57 18.67
N SER A 77 -8.62 1.05 17.48
CA SER A 77 -8.61 -0.39 17.14
C SER A 77 -7.99 -0.64 15.76
N ASP A 78 -7.35 -1.79 15.56
CA ASP A 78 -6.75 -2.18 14.26
C ASP A 78 -7.76 -2.36 13.13
N SER A 79 -9.05 -2.52 13.46
CA SER A 79 -10.15 -2.53 12.48
C SER A 79 -11.07 -1.34 12.71
N SER A 80 -10.49 -0.15 12.72
CA SER A 80 -11.22 1.08 12.97
C SER A 80 -12.28 1.34 11.91
N ASN A 81 -13.32 2.07 12.32
CA ASN A 81 -14.26 2.70 11.40
C ASN A 81 -14.24 4.19 11.72
N LEU A 82 -13.90 5.03 10.74
CA LEU A 82 -13.89 6.47 10.89
C LEU A 82 -15.16 7.05 10.24
N VAL A 83 -16.01 7.64 11.07
CA VAL A 83 -17.22 8.35 10.65
C VAL A 83 -17.02 9.84 10.87
N LEU A 84 -17.15 10.60 9.79
CA LEU A 84 -16.98 12.04 9.76
C LEU A 84 -18.32 12.71 9.47
N ASN A 85 -18.66 13.70 10.28
CA ASN A 85 -19.74 14.63 9.99
C ASN A 85 -19.18 15.74 9.11
N SER A 86 -19.69 15.84 7.89
CA SER A 86 -19.26 16.82 6.89
C SER A 86 -20.47 17.56 6.33
N ARG A 87 -20.18 18.59 5.54
CA ARG A 87 -21.15 19.22 4.63
C ARG A 87 -20.96 18.67 3.22
N ALA A 88 -22.00 18.75 2.39
CA ALA A 88 -21.97 18.30 0.99
C ALA A 88 -20.93 19.08 0.17
N SER A 89 -20.83 20.40 0.38
CA SER A 89 -19.79 21.23 -0.20
C SER A 89 -19.45 22.41 0.71
N SER A 90 -18.50 23.25 0.31
CA SER A 90 -18.23 24.52 1.01
C SER A 90 -19.37 25.54 0.88
N GLU A 91 -20.23 25.38 -0.13
CA GLU A 91 -21.35 26.27 -0.47
C GLU A 91 -22.72 25.69 -0.08
N ASP A 92 -22.79 24.37 0.15
CA ASP A 92 -24.00 23.63 0.53
C ASP A 92 -23.85 23.06 1.94
N GLU A 93 -24.64 23.59 2.87
CA GLU A 93 -24.60 23.23 4.29
C GLU A 93 -25.30 21.91 4.63
N THR A 94 -25.83 21.19 3.63
CA THR A 94 -26.47 19.88 3.84
C THR A 94 -25.51 18.94 4.55
N ALA A 95 -25.92 18.43 5.71
CA ALA A 95 -25.13 17.50 6.50
C ALA A 95 -24.99 16.16 5.76
N VAL A 96 -23.76 15.71 5.57
CA VAL A 96 -23.42 14.44 4.92
C VAL A 96 -22.46 13.68 5.81
N VAL A 97 -22.82 12.44 6.10
CA VAL A 97 -21.96 11.51 6.85
C VAL A 97 -21.01 10.82 5.87
N LYS A 98 -19.73 10.82 6.18
CA LYS A 98 -18.68 10.19 5.38
C LYS A 98 -17.99 9.12 6.19
N LYS A 99 -17.88 7.91 5.66
CA LYS A 99 -17.43 6.73 6.39
C LYS A 99 -16.25 6.06 5.70
N PHE A 100 -15.22 5.75 6.48
CA PHE A 100 -14.08 4.93 6.07
C PHE A 100 -14.02 3.65 6.91
N PHE A 101 -14.00 2.50 6.25
CA PHE A 101 -14.07 1.22 6.92
C PHE A 101 -13.42 0.12 6.07
N ILE A 102 -13.06 -0.99 6.71
CA ILE A 102 -12.59 -2.18 5.99
C ILE A 102 -13.81 -3.00 5.55
N SER A 103 -13.83 -3.38 4.26
CA SER A 103 -14.81 -4.31 3.70
C SER A 103 -14.10 -5.30 2.77
N GLY A 104 -14.31 -6.60 3.00
CA GLY A 104 -13.64 -7.65 2.22
C GLY A 104 -12.11 -7.56 2.23
N GLY A 105 -11.53 -7.09 3.34
CA GLY A 105 -10.08 -6.87 3.48
C GLY A 105 -9.54 -5.65 2.73
N ARG A 106 -10.39 -4.78 2.19
CA ARG A 106 -10.00 -3.56 1.46
C ARG A 106 -10.55 -2.33 2.15
N LEU A 107 -9.85 -1.21 2.02
CA LEU A 107 -10.35 0.05 2.55
C LEU A 107 -11.45 0.59 1.63
N ALA A 108 -12.60 0.90 2.21
CA ALA A 108 -13.75 1.44 1.52
C ALA A 108 -14.10 2.84 2.05
N PHE A 109 -14.68 3.64 1.17
CA PHE A 109 -15.22 4.95 1.44
C PHE A 109 -16.69 5.00 1.03
N GLN A 110 -17.53 5.49 1.92
CA GLN A 110 -18.96 5.69 1.67
C GLN A 110 -19.34 7.12 2.03
N GLU A 111 -20.19 7.71 1.19
CA GLU A 111 -20.70 9.06 1.35
C GLU A 111 -22.23 9.04 1.41
N GLY A 112 -22.76 9.45 2.55
CA GLY A 112 -24.18 9.39 2.86
C GLY A 112 -24.76 7.98 2.67
N PRO A 113 -25.98 7.86 2.11
CA PRO A 113 -26.61 6.57 1.82
C PRO A 113 -26.09 5.92 0.52
N GLY A 114 -25.08 6.49 -0.15
CA GLY A 114 -24.55 5.96 -1.41
C GLY A 114 -23.77 4.65 -1.25
N GLU A 115 -23.42 4.05 -2.39
CA GLU A 115 -22.63 2.83 -2.44
C GLU A 115 -21.18 3.04 -1.96
N ALA A 116 -20.63 2.03 -1.28
CA ALA A 116 -19.26 2.05 -0.84
C ALA A 116 -18.30 1.84 -2.02
N ARG A 117 -17.25 2.67 -2.10
CA ARG A 117 -16.21 2.59 -3.12
C ARG A 117 -14.88 2.19 -2.48
N PHE A 118 -14.20 1.22 -3.08
CA PHE A 118 -12.89 0.79 -2.60
C PHE A 118 -11.80 1.81 -2.94
N LEU A 119 -10.96 2.14 -1.97
CA LEU A 119 -9.80 3.02 -2.11
C LEU A 119 -8.51 2.24 -2.40
N THR A 120 -8.45 0.96 -2.04
CA THR A 120 -7.32 0.07 -2.36
C THR A 120 -7.68 -0.87 -3.50
N ALA A 121 -6.69 -1.33 -4.25
CA ALA A 121 -6.93 -2.24 -5.37
C ALA A 121 -7.26 -3.68 -4.89
N PRO A 122 -7.83 -4.56 -5.74
CA PRO A 122 -8.31 -5.88 -5.32
C PRO A 122 -7.26 -6.84 -4.74
N ASN A 123 -5.97 -6.66 -5.05
CA ASN A 123 -4.87 -7.51 -4.54
C ASN A 123 -4.07 -6.79 -3.46
N THR A 124 -4.63 -5.74 -2.85
CA THR A 124 -4.04 -4.98 -1.76
C THR A 124 -4.97 -5.07 -0.58
N TYR A 125 -4.51 -5.75 0.46
CA TYR A 125 -5.24 -6.02 1.68
C TYR A 125 -4.86 -5.02 2.76
N VAL A 126 -5.82 -4.67 3.59
CA VAL A 126 -5.63 -3.85 4.77
C VAL A 126 -5.48 -4.78 5.97
N SER A 127 -4.27 -4.84 6.51
CA SER A 127 -3.96 -5.67 7.68
C SER A 127 -4.26 -4.94 8.99
N SER A 128 -4.10 -3.62 9.00
CA SER A 128 -4.55 -2.75 10.09
C SER A 128 -4.97 -1.40 9.52
N PHE A 129 -6.12 -0.92 9.96
CA PHE A 129 -6.57 0.46 9.81
C PHE A 129 -6.91 0.97 11.20
N PHE A 130 -5.97 1.71 11.78
CA PHE A 130 -6.08 2.24 13.12
C PHE A 130 -6.28 3.75 13.05
N VAL A 131 -7.32 4.25 13.71
CA VAL A 131 -7.62 5.67 13.79
C VAL A 131 -7.75 6.08 15.24
N SER A 132 -6.97 7.07 15.65
CA SER A 132 -7.13 7.76 16.93
C SER A 132 -7.57 9.19 16.67
N SER A 133 -8.34 9.76 17.60
CA SER A 133 -8.71 11.17 17.54
C SER A 133 -8.27 11.88 18.82
N ALA A 134 -7.96 13.16 18.69
CA ALA A 134 -7.68 14.05 19.81
C ALA A 134 -8.46 15.35 19.60
N SER A 135 -9.25 15.74 20.59
CA SER A 135 -10.03 16.96 20.58
C SER A 135 -9.52 17.95 21.63
N SER A 136 -9.61 19.23 21.32
CA SER A 136 -9.43 20.36 22.23
C SER A 136 -10.63 21.29 22.11
N THR A 137 -10.74 22.29 22.99
CA THR A 137 -11.81 23.31 22.94
C THR A 137 -11.92 24.00 21.59
N ARG A 138 -10.82 24.07 20.83
CA ARG A 138 -10.75 24.78 19.57
C ARG A 138 -10.44 23.92 18.37
N SER A 139 -10.08 22.63 18.50
CA SER A 139 -9.65 21.83 17.35
C SER A 139 -9.80 20.33 17.55
N GLN A 140 -10.17 19.61 16.50
CA GLN A 140 -10.15 18.14 16.48
C GLN A 140 -9.12 17.66 15.45
N THR A 141 -8.33 16.65 15.82
CA THR A 141 -7.33 16.02 14.95
C THR A 141 -7.57 14.52 14.90
N VAL A 142 -7.42 13.93 13.72
CA VAL A 142 -7.37 12.47 13.54
C VAL A 142 -5.97 12.05 13.15
N LYS A 143 -5.47 10.97 13.76
CA LYS A 143 -4.23 10.29 13.37
C LYS A 143 -4.61 8.92 12.83
N ILE A 144 -4.07 8.59 11.67
CA ILE A 144 -4.34 7.34 10.97
C ILE A 144 -3.03 6.57 10.83
N SER A 145 -3.08 5.28 11.16
CA SER A 145 -2.08 4.28 10.84
C SER A 145 -2.72 3.24 9.94
N LEU A 146 -2.12 3.01 8.77
CA LEU A 146 -2.60 2.07 7.77
C LEU A 146 -1.49 1.09 7.43
N ILE A 147 -1.76 -0.20 7.61
CA ILE A 147 -0.88 -1.29 7.20
C ILE A 147 -1.51 -1.96 5.98
N LEU A 148 -0.78 -1.91 4.88
CA LEU A 148 -1.20 -2.52 3.62
C LEU A 148 -0.28 -3.68 3.25
N GLU A 149 -0.90 -4.74 2.75
CA GLU A 149 -0.24 -5.96 2.29
C GLU A 149 -0.62 -6.29 0.86
N ALA A 150 0.36 -6.55 0.02
CA ALA A 150 0.13 -7.06 -1.33
C ALA A 150 1.19 -8.09 -1.71
N GLY A 151 0.80 -9.04 -2.55
CA GLY A 151 1.66 -10.14 -2.94
C GLY A 151 0.88 -11.27 -3.59
N SER A 152 1.60 -12.34 -3.93
CA SER A 152 1.01 -13.60 -4.39
C SER A 152 1.89 -14.78 -3.95
N GLY A 153 1.24 -15.94 -3.71
CA GLY A 153 1.93 -17.13 -3.24
C GLY A 153 2.58 -16.92 -1.87
N SER A 154 3.88 -17.23 -1.75
CA SER A 154 4.65 -17.09 -0.50
C SER A 154 5.28 -15.71 -0.28
N GLY A 155 5.10 -14.76 -1.20
CA GLY A 155 5.72 -13.45 -1.16
C GLY A 155 4.72 -12.32 -0.91
N PHE A 156 4.41 -12.05 0.36
CA PHE A 156 3.68 -10.84 0.76
C PHE A 156 4.65 -9.74 1.14
N THR A 157 4.37 -8.52 0.68
CA THR A 157 5.04 -7.31 1.12
C THR A 157 4.06 -6.55 2.00
N SER A 158 4.46 -6.25 3.24
CA SER A 158 3.69 -5.47 4.21
C SER A 158 4.36 -4.13 4.44
N ARG A 159 3.60 -3.03 4.41
CA ARG A 159 4.11 -1.67 4.68
C ARG A 159 3.15 -0.87 5.54
N ASN A 160 3.75 -0.09 6.44
CA ASN A 160 3.04 0.80 7.35
C ASN A 160 3.08 2.24 6.82
N PHE A 161 1.96 2.93 6.94
CA PHE A 161 1.79 4.31 6.55
C PHE A 161 1.10 5.09 7.67
N TYR A 162 1.48 6.35 7.83
CA TYR A 162 0.97 7.21 8.87
C TYR A 162 0.57 8.55 8.28
N THR A 163 -0.55 9.10 8.75
CA THR A 163 -0.93 10.48 8.43
C THR A 163 -1.76 11.08 9.57
N SER A 164 -1.92 12.39 9.53
CA SER A 164 -2.79 13.10 10.46
C SER A 164 -3.47 14.27 9.77
N ALA A 165 -4.69 14.58 10.17
CA ALA A 165 -5.45 15.71 9.67
C ALA A 165 -6.17 16.44 10.80
N VAL A 166 -6.11 17.78 10.77
CA VAL A 166 -6.91 18.65 11.62
C VAL A 166 -8.23 18.96 10.90
N LEU A 167 -9.35 18.85 11.60
CA LEU A 167 -10.69 19.10 11.08
C LEU A 167 -10.96 20.61 10.96
N ARG A 168 -11.80 21.01 9.99
CA ARG A 168 -12.12 22.43 9.74
C ARG A 168 -12.92 23.06 10.87
N GLY A 169 -13.76 22.30 11.57
CA GLY A 169 -14.52 22.79 12.73
C GLY A 169 -13.64 23.28 13.89
N GLY A 170 -12.31 23.27 13.72
CA GLY A 170 -11.31 23.62 14.67
C GLY A 170 -10.56 24.96 14.47
N TYR A 171 -11.14 25.94 13.77
CA TYR A 171 -10.57 27.28 13.63
C TYR A 171 -11.56 28.36 14.06
#